data_AF-A0A9W8EHV4-F1
#
_entry.id   AF-A0A9W8EHV4-F1
#
_cell.length_a   1.000
_cell.length_b   1.000
_cell.length_c   1.000
_cell.angle_alpha   90.00
_cell.angle_beta   90.00
_cell.angle_gamma   90.00
#
_symmetry.space_group_name_H-M   'P 1'
#
loop_
_entity.id
_entity.type
_entity.pdbx_description
1 polymer ?
#
loop_
_entity_poly.entity_id
_entity_poly.type
_entity_poly.pdbx_seq_one_letter_code
_entity_poly.pdbx_strand_id
1 'polypeptide(L)' 'MSSASAPSFTLRYFPAPGLSETIRLLLTAAKVNWQEEHPEWPAEKSNQLFGRLPVLIEKSTSGEPDLVISES' A
#
# COMPACT_ATOMS: atom_id res chain seq x y z
N MET A 1 -8.61 27.87 -5.18
CA MET A 1 -8.74 26.51 -5.74
C MET A 1 -7.81 25.62 -4.93
N SER A 2 -8.33 24.85 -3.97
CA SER A 2 -7.50 23.86 -3.27
C SER A 2 -7.21 22.71 -4.23
N SER A 3 -5.97 22.59 -4.70
CA SER A 3 -5.54 21.38 -5.38
C SER A 3 -5.47 20.27 -4.32
N ALA A 4 -6.46 19.38 -4.29
CA ALA A 4 -6.28 18.10 -3.63
C ALA A 4 -5.09 17.43 -4.31
N SER A 5 -4.00 17.20 -3.57
CA SER A 5 -2.86 16.41 -4.06
C SER A 5 -3.41 15.07 -4.56
N ALA A 6 -2.87 14.54 -5.66
CA ALA A 6 -3.24 13.21 -6.10
C ALA A 6 -2.95 12.19 -4.97
N PRO A 7 -3.82 11.19 -4.74
CA PRO A 7 -3.57 10.16 -3.74
C PRO A 7 -2.31 9.37 -4.11
N SER A 8 -1.48 9.10 -3.12
CA SER A 8 -0.23 8.34 -3.27
C SER A 8 -0.32 7.06 -2.45
N PHE A 9 0.04 5.93 -3.04
CA PHE A 9 -0.09 4.62 -2.39
C PHE A 9 1.26 3.95 -2.13
N THR A 10 1.34 3.15 -1.08
CA THR A 10 2.46 2.26 -0.79
C THR A 10 1.94 0.84 -0.61
N LEU A 11 2.38 -0.07 -1.48
CA LEU A 11 2.04 -1.49 -1.42
C LEU A 11 3.18 -2.26 -0.75
N ARG A 12 2.90 -2.85 0.41
CA ARG A 12 3.85 -3.72 1.11
C ARG A 12 3.57 -5.17 0.73
N TYR A 13 4.53 -5.81 0.08
CA TYR A 13 4.46 -7.24 -0.27
C TYR A 13 5.85 -7.83 -0.53
N PHE A 14 5.95 -9.15 -0.68
CA PHE A 14 7.16 -9.80 -1.15
C PHE A 14 7.51 -9.36 -2.58
N PRO A 15 8.80 -9.37 -2.97
CA PRO A 15 9.25 -9.11 -4.34
C PRO A 15 8.95 -10.30 -5.27
N ALA A 16 7.69 -10.73 -5.30
CA ALA A 16 7.19 -11.88 -6.04
C ALA A 16 5.77 -11.61 -6.56
N PRO A 17 5.32 -12.34 -7.60
CA PRO A 17 3.91 -12.37 -7.97
C PRO A 17 3.10 -13.12 -6.89
N GLY A 18 1.83 -12.77 -6.75
CA GLY A 18 0.96 -13.38 -5.73
C GLY A 18 -0.33 -12.59 -5.50
N LEU A 19 -0.77 -12.51 -4.26
CA LEU A 19 -2.00 -11.80 -3.87
C LEU A 19 -1.94 -10.30 -4.20
N SER A 20 -0.75 -9.72 -4.26
CA SER A 20 -0.57 -8.29 -4.56
C SER A 20 -0.72 -7.94 -6.05
N GLU A 21 -0.77 -8.93 -6.96
CA GLU A 21 -0.74 -8.67 -8.40
C GLU A 21 -1.99 -7.91 -8.87
N THR A 22 -3.16 -8.26 -8.35
CA THR A 22 -4.40 -7.53 -8.62
C THR A 22 -4.30 -6.07 -8.18
N ILE A 23 -3.62 -5.79 -7.07
CA ILE A 23 -3.42 -4.42 -6.56
C ILE A 23 -2.48 -3.64 -7.50
N ARG A 24 -1.36 -4.24 -7.93
CA ARG A 24 -0.44 -3.63 -8.91
C ARG A 24 -1.15 -3.25 -10.20
N LEU A 25 -1.94 -4.18 -10.75
CA LEU A 25 -2.69 -3.96 -11.98
C LEU A 25 -3.73 -2.85 -11.80
N LEU A 26 -4.45 -2.84 -10.68
CA LEU A 26 -5.45 -1.81 -10.39
C LEU A 26 -4.82 -0.42 -10.26
N LEU A 27 -3.76 -0.27 -9.47
CA LEU A 27 -3.06 1.01 -9.28
C LEU A 27 -2.47 1.53 -10.59
N THR A 28 -1.88 0.63 -11.39
CA THR A 28 -1.34 0.95 -12.72
C THR A 28 -2.45 1.39 -13.68
N ALA A 29 -3.57 0.67 -13.73
CA ALA A 29 -4.71 1.00 -14.58
C ALA A 29 -5.36 2.33 -14.18
N ALA A 30 -5.40 2.63 -12.88
CA ALA A 30 -5.92 3.88 -12.34
C ALA A 30 -5.01 5.10 -12.60
N LYS A 31 -3.76 4.87 -13.06
CA LYS A 31 -2.74 5.92 -13.32
C LYS A 31 -2.48 6.81 -12.11
N VAL A 32 -2.49 6.22 -10.91
CA VAL A 32 -2.15 6.91 -9.65
C VAL A 32 -0.67 6.77 -9.32
N ASN A 33 -0.15 7.63 -8.46
CA ASN A 33 1.22 7.50 -7.97
C ASN A 33 1.27 6.40 -6.90
N TRP A 34 2.18 5.45 -7.05
CA TRP A 34 2.37 4.40 -6.05
C TRP A 34 3.79 3.84 -6.08
N GLN A 35 4.19 3.23 -4.96
CA GLN A 35 5.47 2.55 -4.81
C GLN A 35 5.30 1.20 -4.09
N GLU A 36 6.30 0.32 -4.23
CA GLU A 36 6.38 -0.92 -3.47
C GLU A 36 7.42 -0.84 -2.36
N GLU A 37 7.10 -1.48 -1.25
CA GLU A 37 8.03 -1.77 -0.17
C GLU A 37 8.04 -3.27 0.10
N HIS A 38 9.22 -3.80 0.38
CA HIS A 38 9.42 -5.23 0.62
C HIS A 38 9.90 -5.44 2.04
N PRO A 39 9.00 -5.73 3.00
CA PRO A 39 9.39 -5.95 4.39
C PRO A 39 10.31 -7.17 4.53
N GLU A 40 11.32 -7.07 5.38
CA GLU A 40 12.16 -8.21 5.72
C GLU A 40 11.39 -9.22 6.59
N TRP A 41 11.33 -10.47 6.13
CA TRP A 41 10.57 -11.51 6.80
C TRP A 41 11.47 -12.58 7.42
N PRO A 42 11.23 -13.01 8.67
CA PRO A 42 10.07 -12.71 9.52
C PRO A 42 10.21 -11.47 10.44
N ALA A 43 11.32 -10.73 10.36
CA ALA A 43 11.67 -9.67 11.32
C ALA A 43 10.61 -8.56 11.41
N GLU A 44 10.02 -8.14 10.30
CA GLU A 44 9.02 -7.07 10.24
C GLU A 44 7.57 -7.56 10.34
N LYS A 45 7.34 -8.84 10.63
CA LYS A 45 5.99 -9.42 10.70
C LYS A 45 5.12 -8.72 11.73
N SER A 46 5.61 -8.52 12.94
CA SER A 46 4.85 -7.86 14.02
C SER A 46 4.47 -6.42 13.70
N ASN A 47 5.13 -5.80 12.72
CA ASN A 47 4.91 -4.41 12.34
C ASN A 47 3.84 -4.26 11.25
N GLN A 48 3.37 -5.37 10.68
CA GLN A 48 2.29 -5.36 9.70
C GLN A 48 0.93 -5.45 10.39
N LEU A 49 -0.09 -4.86 9.78
CA LEU A 49 -1.46 -5.01 10.23
C LEU A 49 -1.83 -6.51 10.24
N PHE A 50 -2.23 -7.01 11.42
CA PHE A 50 -2.48 -8.44 11.71
C PHE A 50 -1.30 -9.40 11.44
N GLY A 51 -0.09 -8.88 11.25
CA GLY A 51 1.08 -9.68 10.89
C GLY A 51 0.95 -10.40 9.54
N ARG A 52 0.25 -9.78 8.59
CA ARG A 52 -0.05 -10.33 7.26
C ARG A 52 0.35 -9.36 6.16
N LEU A 53 0.51 -9.92 4.95
CA LEU A 53 0.70 -9.20 3.69
C LEU A 53 -0.30 -9.80 2.68
N PRO A 54 -0.78 -9.02 1.69
CA PRO A 54 -0.40 -7.65 1.36
C PRO A 54 -1.01 -6.60 2.31
N VAL A 55 -0.32 -5.46 2.43
CA VAL A 55 -0.84 -4.26 3.10
C VAL A 55 -0.75 -3.09 2.12
N LEU A 56 -1.84 -2.35 1.96
CA LEU A 56 -1.91 -1.14 1.14
C LEU A 56 -2.04 0.07 2.07
N ILE A 57 -1.17 1.06 1.88
CA ILE A 57 -1.19 2.31 2.63
C ILE A 57 -1.53 3.43 1.65
N GLU A 58 -2.63 4.13 1.91
CA GLU A 58 -3.01 5.35 1.19
C GLU A 58 -2.55 6.56 1.98
N LYS A 59 -1.73 7.41 1.34
CA LYS A 59 -1.24 8.65 1.92
C LYS A 59 -2.35 9.69 1.96
N SER A 60 -2.61 10.20 3.16
CA SER A 60 -3.57 11.27 3.36
C SER A 60 -3.10 12.56 2.69
N THR A 61 -4.00 13.21 1.97
CA THR A 61 -3.75 14.48 1.30
C THR A 61 -4.24 15.69 2.10
N SER A 62 -4.90 15.45 3.24
CA SER A 62 -5.66 16.44 4.00
C SER A 62 -5.22 16.60 5.46
N GLY A 63 -4.11 15.96 5.87
CA GLY A 63 -3.61 16.00 7.25
C GLY A 63 -4.26 14.98 8.19
N GLU A 64 -5.17 14.16 7.69
CA GLU A 64 -5.68 12.95 8.36
C GLU A 64 -4.60 11.86 8.43
N PRO A 65 -4.71 10.84 9.31
CA PRO A 65 -3.79 9.71 9.31
C PRO A 65 -3.86 8.92 7.99
N ASP A 66 -2.75 8.30 7.62
CA ASP A 66 -2.69 7.38 6.48
C ASP A 66 -3.69 6.23 6.67
N LEU A 67 -4.45 5.92 5.61
CA LEU A 67 -5.38 4.80 5.64
C LEU A 67 -4.59 3.51 5.35
N VAL A 68 -4.64 2.57 6.30
CA VAL A 68 -3.97 1.26 6.18
C VAL A 68 -5.01 0.18 5.94
N ILE A 69 -4.88 -0.50 4.80
CA ILE A 69 -5.82 -1.51 4.32
C ILE A 69 -5.12 -2.87 4.28
N SER A 70 -5.73 -3.87 4.92
CA SER A 70 -5.38 -5.28 4.79
C SER A 70 -6.66 -6.11 4.63
N GLU A 71 -6.66 -7.11 3.77
CA GLU A 71 -7.76 -8.09 3.66
C GLU A 71 -7.91 -8.86 5.00
N SER A 72 -9.16 -9.14 5.40
CA SER A 72 -9.54 -9.78 6.68
C SER A 72 -9.10 -11.23 6.83
#